data_AF-Q9XF03-F1
#
_entry.id   AF-Q9XF03-F1
#
_cell.length_a   1.000
_cell.length_b   1.000
_cell.length_c   1.000
_cell.angle_alpha   90.00
_cell.angle_beta   90.00
_cell.angle_gamma   90.00
#
_symmetry.space_group_name_H-M   'P 1'
#
loop_
_entity.id
_entity.type
_entity.pdbx_description
1 polymer ?
#
loop_
_entity_poly.entity_id
_entity_poly.type
_entity_poly.pdbx_seq_one_letter_code
_entity_poly.pdbx_strand_id
1 'polypeptide(L)'
;ILAGGQTPELNLAGHCEPSDCSSLSSEIKACQSRGTQVLLSLGGAPNLSSADDAKEVASYLYNNFLGGESENRPLGDAVLDGIDFHIQGGKRDFLDDLAKALSEYSTSERRVHLSAAPTMFLS
;
A
#
# COMPACT_ATOMS: atom_id res chain seq x y z
N ILE A 1 -3.00 8.14 9.12
CA ILE A 1 -4.40 7.91 8.66
C ILE A 1 -4.41 8.25 7.17
N LEU A 2 -4.96 7.39 6.32
CA LEU A 2 -4.77 7.49 4.86
C LEU A 2 -5.58 8.61 4.19
N ALA A 3 -6.39 9.40 4.91
CA ALA A 3 -7.31 10.36 4.30
C ALA A 3 -7.50 11.62 5.17
N GLY A 4 -7.88 12.73 4.52
CA GLY A 4 -8.10 14.03 5.16
C GLY A 4 -6.88 14.97 5.15
N GLY A 5 -6.00 14.88 4.15
CA GLY A 5 -4.82 15.75 4.01
C GLY A 5 -3.64 15.38 4.90
N GLN A 6 -3.68 14.23 5.57
CA GLN A 6 -2.53 13.68 6.31
C GLN A 6 -1.68 12.81 5.39
N THR A 7 -0.37 13.05 5.37
CA THR A 7 0.58 12.19 4.67
C THR A 7 0.58 10.79 5.30
N PRO A 8 0.39 9.71 4.53
CA PRO A 8 0.58 8.36 5.03
C PRO A 8 1.98 8.17 5.60
N GLU A 9 2.06 7.51 6.77
CA GLU A 9 3.33 7.23 7.44
C GLU A 9 3.61 5.73 7.37
N LEU A 10 4.81 5.38 6.89
CA LEU A 10 5.32 4.02 6.94
C LEU A 10 5.92 3.76 8.32
N ASN A 11 5.38 2.78 9.03
CA ASN A 11 5.91 2.34 10.31
C ASN A 11 6.47 0.92 10.18
N LEU A 12 7.80 0.81 10.24
CA LEU A 12 8.53 -0.46 10.30
C LEU A 12 9.26 -0.60 11.64
N ALA A 13 8.67 -0.08 12.72
CA ALA A 13 9.24 -0.12 14.06
C ALA A 13 10.72 0.35 14.08
N GLY A 14 11.62 -0.44 14.67
CA GLY A 14 13.04 -0.10 14.76
C GLY A 14 13.89 -0.50 13.55
N HIS A 15 13.29 -0.86 12.41
CA HIS A 15 14.04 -1.31 11.24
C HIS A 15 14.66 -0.17 10.42
N CYS A 16 14.09 1.03 10.49
CA CYS A 16 14.54 2.23 9.80
C CYS A 16 13.93 3.48 10.45
N GLU A 17 14.46 4.66 10.12
CA GLU A 17 13.82 5.91 10.50
C GLU A 17 12.50 6.09 9.75
N PRO A 18 11.47 6.67 10.37
CA PRO A 18 10.21 6.94 9.71
C PRO A 18 10.41 7.73 8.41
N SER A 19 9.80 7.26 7.32
CA SER A 19 9.84 7.87 5.98
C SER A 19 11.14 7.76 5.18
N ASP A 20 12.22 7.17 5.71
CA ASP A 20 13.40 6.80 4.91
C ASP A 20 13.87 5.38 5.25
N CYS A 21 13.26 4.43 4.55
CA CYS A 21 13.57 3.00 4.62
C CYS A 21 14.14 2.50 3.28
N SER A 22 14.80 3.39 2.52
CA SER A 22 15.30 3.12 1.17
C SER A 22 16.35 2.00 1.13
N SER A 23 17.06 1.77 2.24
CA SER A 23 18.00 0.66 2.40
C SER A 23 17.35 -0.73 2.19
N LEU A 24 16.05 -0.85 2.49
CA LEU A 24 15.29 -2.09 2.32
C LEU A 24 14.97 -2.42 0.85
N SER A 25 15.16 -1.49 -0.09
CA SER A 25 14.90 -1.72 -1.52
C SER A 25 15.63 -2.96 -2.04
N SER A 26 16.90 -3.12 -1.65
CA SER A 26 17.73 -4.24 -2.07
C SER A 26 17.22 -5.58 -1.54
N GLU A 27 16.69 -5.60 -0.32
CA GLU A 27 16.12 -6.80 0.32
C GLU A 27 14.79 -7.19 -0.32
N ILE A 28 13.93 -6.20 -0.63
CA ILE A 28 12.67 -6.41 -1.35
C ILE A 28 12.96 -7.07 -2.71
N LYS A 29 13.89 -6.50 -3.49
CA LYS A 29 14.28 -7.04 -4.80
C LYS A 29 14.89 -8.44 -4.68
N ALA A 30 15.65 -8.70 -3.61
CA ALA A 30 16.19 -10.03 -3.35
C ALA A 30 15.06 -11.07 -3.12
N CYS A 31 14.02 -10.73 -2.36
CA CYS A 31 12.83 -11.58 -2.20
C CYS A 31 12.11 -11.82 -3.54
N GLN A 32 11.88 -10.76 -4.31
CA GLN A 32 11.22 -10.84 -5.62
C GLN A 32 12.01 -11.71 -6.61
N SER A 33 13.35 -11.62 -6.62
CA SER A 33 14.21 -12.46 -7.47
C SER A 33 14.09 -13.96 -7.19
N ARG A 34 13.57 -14.31 -6.00
CA ARG A 34 13.32 -15.69 -5.57
C ARG A 34 11.86 -16.12 -5.78
N GLY A 35 11.07 -15.32 -6.50
CA GLY A 35 9.66 -15.57 -6.74
C GLY A 35 8.75 -15.30 -5.54
N THR A 36 9.24 -14.60 -4.52
CA THR A 36 8.43 -14.20 -3.36
C THR A 36 7.81 -12.83 -3.60
N GLN A 37 6.49 -12.75 -3.53
CA GLN A 37 5.77 -11.48 -3.66
C GLN A 37 5.88 -10.66 -2.38
N VAL A 38 6.09 -9.35 -2.51
CA VAL A 38 6.19 -8.41 -1.41
C VAL A 38 5.07 -7.37 -1.55
N LEU A 39 4.17 -7.33 -0.57
CA LEU A 39 3.02 -6.42 -0.55
C LEU A 39 3.18 -5.39 0.58
N LEU A 40 2.67 -4.17 0.36
CA LEU A 40 2.51 -3.18 1.43
C LEU A 40 1.19 -3.42 2.15
N SER A 41 1.24 -3.63 3.47
CA SER A 41 0.02 -3.79 4.28
C SER A 41 -0.50 -2.44 4.77
N LEU A 42 -1.73 -2.12 4.39
CA LEU A 42 -2.50 -1.00 4.91
C LEU A 42 -3.13 -1.44 6.24
N GLY A 43 -2.61 -0.89 7.33
CA GLY A 43 -3.12 -1.12 8.67
C GLY A 43 -3.99 0.02 9.21
N GLY A 44 -4.50 -0.18 10.42
CA GLY A 44 -5.17 0.84 11.21
C GLY A 44 -6.65 1.04 10.84
N ALA A 45 -7.09 2.30 10.98
CA ALA A 45 -8.45 2.75 10.73
C ALA A 45 -8.44 3.79 9.59
N PRO A 46 -8.55 3.37 8.32
CA PRO A 46 -8.67 4.31 7.20
C PRO A 46 -9.92 5.16 7.41
N ASN A 47 -9.83 6.43 7.01
CA ASN A 47 -10.91 7.40 7.15
C ASN A 47 -11.24 8.02 5.80
N LEU A 48 -11.47 7.15 4.80
CA LEU A 48 -11.86 7.58 3.46
C LEU A 48 -13.21 8.30 3.54
N SER A 49 -13.26 9.52 3.00
CA SER A 49 -14.42 10.40 3.09
C SER A 49 -15.26 10.42 1.80
N SER A 50 -14.69 9.95 0.69
CA SER A 50 -15.37 9.83 -0.61
C SER A 50 -14.64 8.85 -1.53
N ALA A 51 -15.27 8.51 -2.67
CA ALA A 51 -14.62 7.74 -3.72
C ALA A 51 -13.42 8.49 -4.36
N ASP A 52 -13.44 9.83 -4.38
CA ASP A 52 -12.30 10.61 -4.91
C ASP A 52 -11.12 10.61 -3.93
N ASP A 53 -11.39 10.67 -2.63
CA ASP A 53 -10.38 10.46 -1.57
C ASP A 53 -9.74 9.07 -1.70
N ALA A 54 -10.54 8.03 -1.98
CA ALA A 54 -10.03 6.69 -2.27
C ALA A 54 -9.09 6.64 -3.49
N LYS A 55 -9.41 7.39 -4.57
CA LYS A 55 -8.53 7.50 -5.76
C LYS A 55 -7.25 8.28 -5.46
N GLU A 56 -7.32 9.33 -4.65
CA GLU A 56 -6.14 10.08 -4.23
C GLU A 56 -5.18 9.19 -3.43
N VAL A 57 -5.71 8.38 -2.51
CA VAL A 57 -4.92 7.36 -1.79
C VAL A 57 -4.34 6.32 -2.73
N ALA A 58 -5.12 5.82 -3.70
CA ALA A 58 -4.63 4.86 -4.69
C ALA A 58 -3.47 5.44 -5.50
N SER A 59 -3.59 6.70 -5.95
CA SER A 59 -2.54 7.43 -6.67
C SER A 59 -1.28 7.61 -5.83
N TYR A 60 -1.43 7.98 -4.55
CA TYR A 60 -0.31 8.08 -3.62
C TYR A 60 0.42 6.74 -3.46
N LEU A 61 -0.31 5.65 -3.23
CA LEU A 61 0.26 4.31 -3.09
C LEU A 61 0.97 3.88 -4.38
N TYR A 62 0.35 4.16 -5.53
CA TYR A 62 0.93 3.80 -6.83
C TYR A 62 2.26 4.50 -7.08
N ASN A 63 2.33 5.81 -6.84
CA ASN A 63 3.51 6.63 -7.10
C ASN A 63 4.66 6.41 -6.10
N ASN A 64 4.34 6.04 -4.85
CA ASN A 64 5.36 5.91 -3.80
C ASN A 64 5.83 4.47 -3.57
N PHE A 65 5.03 3.46 -3.91
CA PHE A 65 5.32 2.06 -3.60
C PHE A 65 5.16 1.09 -4.76
N LEU A 66 4.34 1.43 -5.77
CA LEU A 66 4.12 0.58 -6.95
C LEU A 66 4.80 1.20 -8.18
N GLY A 67 4.23 1.01 -9.37
CA GLY A 67 4.85 1.31 -10.66
C GLY A 67 4.83 2.78 -11.09
N GLY A 68 4.34 3.69 -10.25
CA GLY A 68 4.40 5.13 -10.52
C GLY A 68 5.74 5.74 -10.10
N GLU A 69 5.81 7.06 -10.21
CA GLU A 69 7.04 7.83 -9.96
C GLU A 69 6.84 8.84 -8.82
N SER A 70 7.86 8.97 -7.97
CA SER A 70 7.94 9.94 -6.87
C SER A 70 9.41 10.18 -6.55
N GLU A 71 9.77 11.43 -6.20
CA GLU A 71 11.17 11.78 -5.88
C GLU A 71 11.65 11.13 -4.57
N ASN A 72 10.76 10.96 -3.60
CA ASN A 72 11.08 10.47 -2.26
C ASN A 72 10.24 9.23 -1.92
N ARG A 73 10.59 8.10 -2.53
CA ARG A 73 9.91 6.81 -2.28
C ARG A 73 10.37 6.22 -0.94
N PRO A 74 9.48 5.93 0.02
CA PRO A 74 9.88 5.48 1.36
C PRO A 74 10.68 4.17 1.40
N LEU A 75 10.44 3.27 0.44
CA LEU A 75 11.17 1.99 0.29
C LEU A 75 12.17 2.04 -0.87
N GLY A 76 12.59 3.24 -1.28
CA GLY A 76 13.49 3.45 -2.42
C GLY A 76 12.86 3.05 -3.76
N ASP A 77 13.71 2.59 -4.68
CA ASP A 77 13.35 2.28 -6.05
C ASP A 77 12.75 0.87 -6.25
N ALA A 78 12.50 0.14 -5.15
CA ALA A 78 11.74 -1.10 -5.23
C ALA A 78 10.29 -0.83 -5.64
N VAL A 79 9.78 -1.68 -6.53
CA VAL A 79 8.39 -1.68 -6.95
C VAL A 79 7.72 -2.90 -6.34
N LEU A 80 6.84 -2.68 -5.38
CA LEU A 80 6.13 -3.76 -4.70
C LEU A 80 5.18 -4.50 -5.66
N ASP A 81 4.80 -5.71 -5.27
CA ASP A 81 3.91 -6.56 -6.05
C ASP A 81 2.44 -6.19 -5.84
N GLY A 82 2.10 -5.53 -4.73
CA GLY A 82 0.72 -5.25 -4.41
C GLY A 82 0.46 -4.58 -3.07
N ILE A 83 -0.82 -4.52 -2.72
CA ILE A 83 -1.35 -3.91 -1.51
C ILE A 83 -2.16 -4.95 -0.74
N ASP A 84 -1.88 -5.06 0.55
CA ASP A 84 -2.61 -5.89 1.49
C ASP A 84 -3.53 -5.02 2.37
N PHE A 85 -4.79 -5.38 2.48
CA PHE A 85 -5.78 -4.66 3.29
C PHE A 85 -5.94 -5.34 4.64
N HIS A 86 -5.12 -4.93 5.61
CA HIS A 86 -5.19 -5.37 7.00
C HIS A 86 -5.96 -4.37 7.88
N ILE A 87 -7.21 -4.10 7.48
CA ILE A 87 -8.06 -3.10 8.11
C ILE A 87 -8.81 -3.70 9.30
N GLN A 88 -8.42 -3.29 10.52
CA GLN A 88 -8.96 -3.85 11.78
C GLN A 88 -9.89 -2.89 12.53
N GLY A 89 -10.04 -1.64 12.08
CA GLY A 89 -10.90 -0.65 12.72
C GLY A 89 -11.35 0.45 11.76
N GLY A 90 -12.13 1.41 12.27
CA GLY A 90 -12.66 2.51 11.49
C GLY A 90 -13.88 2.14 10.64
N LYS A 91 -14.28 3.08 9.78
CA LYS A 91 -15.35 2.86 8.79
C LYS A 91 -14.79 2.06 7.62
N ARG A 92 -15.65 1.26 6.98
CA ARG A 92 -15.31 0.47 5.79
C ARG A 92 -15.74 1.13 4.49
N ASP A 93 -16.29 2.34 4.57
CA ASP A 93 -16.75 3.12 3.43
C ASP A 93 -15.59 3.32 2.43
N PHE A 94 -15.88 3.16 1.14
CA PHE A 94 -14.97 3.42 0.01
C PHE A 94 -13.71 2.54 -0.08
N LEU A 95 -13.58 1.48 0.74
CA LEU A 95 -12.47 0.52 0.61
C LEU A 95 -12.55 -0.25 -0.72
N ASP A 96 -13.75 -0.49 -1.22
CA ASP A 96 -14.01 -1.07 -2.53
C ASP A 96 -13.62 -0.13 -3.66
N ASP A 97 -13.90 1.18 -3.54
CA ASP A 97 -13.39 2.20 -4.47
C ASP A 97 -11.86 2.25 -4.49
N LEU A 98 -11.22 2.17 -3.31
CA LEU A 98 -9.75 2.12 -3.20
C LEU A 98 -9.19 0.86 -3.88
N ALA A 99 -9.76 -0.31 -3.61
CA ALA A 99 -9.35 -1.56 -4.24
C ALA A 99 -9.54 -1.51 -5.76
N LYS A 100 -10.65 -0.96 -6.23
CA LYS A 100 -10.92 -0.78 -7.66
C LYS A 100 -9.90 0.16 -8.30
N ALA A 101 -9.66 1.33 -7.73
CA ALA A 101 -8.70 2.30 -8.25
C ALA A 101 -7.27 1.72 -8.29
N LEU A 102 -6.85 0.96 -7.29
CA LEU A 102 -5.56 0.25 -7.31
C LEU A 102 -5.50 -0.81 -8.42
N SER A 103 -6.61 -1.54 -8.65
CA SER A 103 -6.67 -2.56 -9.69
C SER A 103 -6.54 -1.98 -11.10
N GLU A 104 -7.05 -0.76 -11.32
CA GLU A 104 -7.00 -0.04 -12.60
C GLU A 104 -5.57 0.32 -13.04
N TYR A 105 -4.60 0.34 -12.12
CA TYR A 105 -3.18 0.50 -12.45
C TYR A 105 -2.50 -0.78 -12.99
N SER A 106 -3.21 -1.91 -13.01
CA SER A 106 -2.65 -3.15 -13.58
C SER A 106 -2.49 -3.04 -15.09
N THR A 107 -1.32 -3.43 -15.59
CA THR A 107 -1.04 -3.54 -17.02
C THR A 107 -0.90 -5.01 -17.43
N SER A 108 -0.76 -5.26 -18.74
CA SER A 108 -0.45 -6.61 -19.24
C SER A 108 0.92 -7.12 -18.78
N GLU A 109 1.83 -6.22 -18.43
CA GLU A 109 3.20 -6.54 -18.02
C GLU A 109 3.35 -6.63 -16.50
N ARG A 110 2.55 -5.86 -15.76
CA ARG A 110 2.61 -5.82 -14.29
C ARG A 110 1.22 -5.70 -13.68
N ARG A 111 0.82 -6.76 -12.99
CA ARG A 111 -0.42 -6.78 -12.21
C ARG A 111 -0.19 -6.22 -10.82
N VAL A 112 -1.10 -5.39 -10.34
CA VAL A 112 -1.16 -5.00 -8.92
C VAL A 112 -1.90 -6.10 -8.15
N HIS A 113 -1.21 -6.80 -7.26
CA HIS A 113 -1.83 -7.80 -6.41
C HIS A 113 -2.61 -7.13 -5.27
N LEU A 114 -3.81 -7.60 -4.99
CA LEU A 114 -4.63 -7.13 -3.88
C LEU A 114 -4.92 -8.32 -2.97
N SER A 115 -4.57 -8.21 -1.70
CA SER A 115 -4.93 -9.17 -0.65
C SER A 115 -5.69 -8.48 0.47
N ALA A 116 -6.34 -9.26 1.32
CA ALA A 116 -6.99 -8.76 2.52
C ALA A 116 -6.82 -9.75 3.65
N ALA A 117 -6.76 -9.25 4.88
CA ALA A 117 -6.62 -10.03 6.09
C ALA A 117 -7.84 -9.83 7.01
N PRO A 118 -9.02 -10.39 6.66
CA PRO A 118 -10.22 -10.28 7.48
C PRO A 118 -10.09 -11.12 8.77
N THR A 119 -10.76 -10.69 9.83
CA THR A 119 -10.88 -11.47 11.06
C THR A 119 -12.03 -12.48 10.95
N MET A 120 -11.80 -13.70 11.43
CA MET A 120 -12.86 -14.68 11.64
C MET A 120 -13.59 -14.35 12.95
N PHE A 121 -14.93 -14.41 12.92
CA PHE A 121 -15.75 -14.44 14.13
C PHE A 121 -16.43 -15.81 14.22
N LEU A 122 -16.30 -16.46 15.39
CA LEU A 122 -17.11 -17.62 15.75
C LEU A 122 -18.36 -17.10 16.47
N SER A 123 -19.54 -17.38 15.90
CA SER A 123 -20.85 -17.14 16.49
C SER A 123 -21.43 -18.40 17.08
#